data_AF-A0A2E6TAH5-F1
#
_entry.id   AF-A0A2E6TAH5-F1
#
_cell.length_a   1.000
_cell.length_b   1.000
_cell.length_c   1.000
_cell.angle_alpha   90.00
_cell.angle_beta   90.00
_cell.angle_gamma   90.00
#
_symmetry.space_group_name_H-M   'P 1'
#
loop_
_entity.id
_entity.type
_entity.pdbx_description
1 polymer ?
#
loop_
_entity_poly.entity_id
_entity_poly.type
_entity_poly.pdbx_seq_one_letter_code
_entity_poly.pdbx_strand_id
1 'polypeptide(L)' 'MQSIHITCPKCEKIFEVNKNLLPIDGREVKCGSCGYIWFFFPGENKRTKITDIFLKYPTELPKDVEDLISDAENTN' A
#
# COMPACT_ATOMS: atom_id res chain seq x y z
N MET A 1 -3.69 -26.80 -12.14
CA MET A 1 -4.40 -25.51 -12.24
C MET A 1 -4.08 -24.73 -10.97
N GLN A 2 -3.73 -23.43 -11.03
CA GLN A 2 -3.37 -22.66 -9.83
C GLN A 2 -4.52 -21.77 -9.38
N SER A 3 -5.00 -21.97 -8.16
CA SER A 3 -6.03 -21.16 -7.50
C SER A 3 -5.39 -20.17 -6.53
N ILE A 4 -6.08 -19.06 -6.27
CA ILE A 4 -5.78 -18.08 -5.22
C ILE A 4 -7.04 -17.80 -4.40
N HIS A 5 -6.87 -17.73 -3.09
CA HIS A 5 -7.95 -17.41 -2.17
C HIS A 5 -7.91 -15.91 -1.87
N ILE A 6 -9.05 -15.23 -2.07
CA ILE A 6 -9.19 -13.81 -1.76
C ILE A 6 -10.28 -13.65 -0.70
N THR A 7 -9.98 -12.90 0.36
CA THR A 7 -10.95 -12.57 1.39
C THR A 7 -11.51 -11.17 1.14
N CYS A 8 -12.84 -11.04 1.20
CA CYS A 8 -13.47 -9.73 1.16
C CYS A 8 -13.23 -8.97 2.47
N PRO A 9 -12.69 -7.74 2.46
CA PRO A 9 -12.40 -6.99 3.68
C PRO A 9 -13.66 -6.45 4.38
N LYS A 10 -14.83 -6.48 3.72
CA LYS A 10 -16.09 -5.95 4.28
C LYS A 10 -16.94 -7.02 4.95
N CYS A 11 -16.99 -8.23 4.39
CA CYS A 11 -17.86 -9.30 4.86
C CYS A 11 -17.11 -10.61 5.14
N GLU A 12 -15.78 -10.57 5.13
CA GLU A 12 -14.87 -11.66 5.50
C GLU A 12 -15.04 -12.97 4.72
N LYS A 13 -15.77 -12.91 3.61
CA LYS A 13 -16.03 -14.08 2.77
C LYS A 13 -14.83 -14.39 1.89
N ILE A 14 -14.50 -15.67 1.80
CA ILE A 14 -13.38 -16.18 1.02
C ILE A 14 -13.88 -16.65 -0.35
N PHE A 15 -13.14 -16.29 -1.40
CA PHE A 15 -13.41 -16.67 -2.78
C PHE A 15 -12.21 -17.42 -3.35
N GLU A 16 -12.44 -18.57 -3.96
CA GLU A 16 -11.44 -19.27 -4.76
C GLU A 16 -11.50 -18.73 -6.21
N VAL A 17 -10.38 -18.18 -6.68
CA VAL A 17 -10.28 -17.55 -8.00
C VAL A 17 -9.11 -18.16 -8.76
N ASN A 18 -9.21 -18.29 -10.08
CA ASN A 18 -8.11 -18.75 -10.91
C ASN A 18 -7.02 -17.67 -11.00
N LYS A 19 -5.76 -18.02 -10.72
CA LYS A 19 -4.63 -17.08 -10.78
C LYS A 19 -4.50 -16.38 -12.14
N ASN A 20 -4.88 -17.04 -13.24
CA ASN A 20 -4.78 -16.46 -14.59
C ASN A 20 -5.70 -15.24 -14.78
N LEU A 21 -6.73 -15.08 -13.94
CA LEU A 21 -7.63 -13.92 -13.98
C LEU A 21 -7.07 -12.70 -13.23
N LEU A 22 -6.11 -12.91 -12.33
CA LEU A 22 -5.54 -11.87 -11.48
C LEU A 22 -4.10 -11.61 -11.91
N PRO A 23 -3.86 -10.60 -12.78
CA PRO A 23 -2.51 -10.23 -13.17
C PRO A 23 -1.67 -9.78 -11.97
N ILE A 24 -0.35 -9.92 -12.07
CA ILE A 24 0.60 -9.58 -10.99
C ILE A 24 0.57 -8.10 -10.63
N ASP A 25 0.24 -7.24 -11.59
CA ASP A 25 0.03 -5.79 -11.42
C ASP A 25 -1.26 -5.47 -10.65
N GLY A 26 -2.05 -6.49 -10.31
CA GLY A 26 -3.30 -6.39 -9.60
C GLY A 26 -4.50 -6.06 -10.49
N ARG A 27 -5.70 -6.17 -9.92
CA ARG A 27 -6.98 -5.93 -10.60
C ARG A 27 -8.01 -5.42 -9.59
N GLU A 28 -8.92 -4.57 -10.05
CA GLU A 28 -10.14 -4.25 -9.31
C GLU A 28 -11.09 -5.47 -9.27
N VAL A 29 -11.53 -5.83 -8.06
CA VAL A 29 -12.44 -6.96 -7.83
C VAL A 29 -13.68 -6.49 -7.08
N LYS A 30 -14.82 -7.13 -7.36
CA LYS A 30 -16.10 -6.87 -6.70
C LYS A 30 -16.55 -8.10 -5.93
N CYS A 31 -16.91 -7.91 -4.67
CA CYS A 31 -17.49 -8.96 -3.84
C CYS A 31 -18.87 -9.35 -4.39
N GLY A 32 -19.07 -10.62 -4.73
CA GLY A 32 -20.37 -11.14 -5.14
C GLY A 32 -21.42 -11.21 -4.01
N SER A 33 -21.02 -11.06 -2.75
CA SER A 33 -21.94 -11.18 -1.59
C SER A 33 -22.35 -9.84 -0.98
N CYS A 34 -21.45 -8.86 -0.87
CA CYS A 34 -21.77 -7.54 -0.31
C CYS A 34 -21.62 -6.38 -1.31
N GLY A 35 -21.19 -6.67 -2.54
CA GLY A 35 -21.00 -5.67 -3.59
C GLY A 35 -19.79 -4.75 -3.40
N TYR A 36 -18.99 -4.92 -2.34
CA TYR A 36 -17.80 -4.09 -2.09
C TYR A 36 -16.76 -4.27 -3.19
N ILE A 37 -16.18 -3.15 -3.64
CA ILE A 37 -15.18 -3.11 -4.70
C ILE A 37 -13.85 -2.70 -4.10
N TRP A 38 -12.77 -3.43 -4.39
CA TRP A 38 -11.43 -3.06 -3.97
C TRP A 38 -10.38 -3.49 -4.98
N PHE A 39 -9.21 -2.87 -4.90
CA PHE A 39 -8.08 -3.26 -5.72
C PHE A 39 -7.29 -4.37 -5.04
N PHE A 40 -7.17 -5.52 -5.71
CA PHE A 40 -6.45 -6.69 -5.21
C PHE A 40 -5.11 -6.87 -5.94
N PHE A 41 -4.02 -7.02 -5.18
CA PHE A 41 -2.68 -7.33 -5.70
C PHE A 41 -2.26 -8.74 -5.26
N PRO A 42 -2.10 -9.70 -6.20
CA PRO A 42 -1.62 -11.03 -5.87
C PRO A 42 -0.10 -11.10 -5.64
N GLY A 43 0.66 -10.07 -6.03
CA GLY A 43 2.11 -10.00 -5.88
C GLY A 43 2.55 -9.28 -4.60
N GLU A 44 3.41 -9.92 -3.81
CA GLU A 44 4.04 -9.36 -2.61
C GLU A 44 5.14 -8.33 -2.92
N ASN A 45 4.93 -7.27 -3.71
CA ASN A 45 6.08 -6.42 -4.12
C ASN A 45 5.80 -4.90 -4.20
N LYS A 46 4.81 -4.38 -3.46
CA LYS A 46 4.69 -2.91 -3.26
C LYS A 46 5.17 -2.42 -1.89
N ARG A 47 5.26 -3.29 -0.88
CA ARG A 47 5.86 -2.90 0.41
C ARG A 47 7.33 -2.52 0.28
N THR A 48 8.06 -3.19 -0.62
CA THR A 48 9.50 -2.97 -0.86
C THR A 48 9.80 -1.54 -1.33
N LYS A 49 8.97 -0.97 -2.23
CA LYS A 49 9.20 0.41 -2.71
C LYS A 49 8.99 1.46 -1.63
N ILE A 50 8.00 1.29 -0.75
CA ILE A 50 7.76 2.25 0.33
C ILE A 50 8.94 2.22 1.31
N THR A 51 9.41 1.03 1.69
CA THR A 51 10.59 0.91 2.56
C THR A 51 11.84 1.52 1.93
N ASP A 52 12.06 1.34 0.62
CA ASP A 52 13.20 1.93 -0.08
C ASP A 52 13.14 3.47 -0.10
N ILE A 53 11.93 4.04 -0.24
CA ILE A 53 11.73 5.50 -0.20
C ILE A 53 11.99 6.05 1.21
N PHE A 54 11.48 5.38 2.26
CA PHE A 54 11.73 5.78 3.65
C PHE A 54 13.20 5.64 4.06
N LEU A 55 13.92 4.64 3.54
CA LEU A 55 15.36 4.48 3.77
C LEU A 55 16.18 5.55 3.03
N LYS A 56 15.75 5.93 1.83
CA LYS A 56 16.43 6.95 1.02
C LYS A 56 16.17 8.38 1.54
N TYR A 57 15.01 8.60 2.12
CA TYR A 57 14.58 9.88 2.68
C TYR A 57 14.05 9.64 4.09
N PRO A 58 14.95 9.49 5.08
CA PRO A 58 14.54 9.39 6.47
C PRO A 58 13.73 10.65 6.84
N THR A 59 12.66 10.45 7.60
CA THR A 59 11.74 11.52 8.05
C THR A 59 12.36 12.49 9.06
N GLU A 60 13.58 12.21 9.53
CA GLU A 60 14.31 13.10 10.42
C GLU A 60 14.89 14.27 9.62
N LEU A 61 14.43 15.48 9.94
CA LEU A 61 14.98 16.69 9.34
C LEU A 61 16.45 16.85 9.78
N PRO A 62 17.36 17.24 8.88
CA PRO A 62 18.72 17.60 9.27
C PRO A 62 18.68 18.73 10.30
N LYS A 63 19.47 18.60 11.37
CA LYS A 63 19.43 19.53 12.51
C LYS A 63 19.81 20.96 12.15
N ASP A 64 20.69 21.10 11.16
CA ASP A 64 21.06 22.37 10.56
C ASP A 64 19.88 23.10 9.90
N VAL A 65 18.88 22.37 9.37
CA VAL A 65 17.67 22.97 8.81
C VAL A 65 16.70 23.38 9.92
N GLU A 66 16.60 22.59 10.99
CA GLU A 66 15.77 22.93 12.17
C GLU A 66 16.29 24.19 12.87
N ASP A 67 17.61 24.32 13.00
CA ASP A 67 18.26 25.49 13.60
C ASP A 67 17.98 26.76 12.75
N LEU A 68 18.07 26.66 11.41
CA LEU A 68 17.75 27.78 10.51
C LEU A 68 16.27 28.23 10.57
N ILE A 69 15.33 27.29 10.74
CA ILE A 69 13.90 27.61 10.90
C ILE A 69 13.68 28.29 12.25
N SER A 70 14.30 27.76 13.30
CA SER A 70 14.21 28.30 14.66
C SER A 70 14.78 29.72 14.73
N ASP A 71 15.90 29.98 14.06
CA ASP A 71 16.49 31.32 13.98
C ASP A 71 15.55 32.29 13.25
N ALA A 72 14.91 31.87 12.16
CA ALA A 72 13.96 32.71 11.43
C ALA A 72 12.72 33.05 12.29
N GLU A 73 12.18 32.10 13.05
CA GLU A 73 11.02 32.30 13.92
C GLU A 73 11.31 33.22 15.12
N ASN A 74 12.55 33.25 15.59
CA ASN A 74 12.97 34.05 16.75
C ASN A 74 13.45 35.47 16.41
N THR A 75 13.43 35.89 15.14
CA THR A 75 13.84 37.24 14.70
C THR A 75 12.71 38.29 14.70
N ASN A 76 11.83 38.24 15.70
CA ASN A 76 10.80 39.27 15.95
C ASN A 76 11.01 39.99 17.28
#